data_AF-A0A0S4JR42-F1
#
_entry.id   AF-A0A0S4JR42-F1
#
_cell.length_a   1.000
_cell.length_b   1.000
_cell.length_c   1.000
_cell.angle_alpha   90.00
_cell.angle_beta   90.00
_cell.angle_gamma   90.00
#
_symmetry.space_group_name_H-M   'P 1'
#
loop_
_entity.id
_entity.type
_entity.pdbx_description
1 polymer ?
#
loop_
_entity_poly.entity_id
_entity_poly.type
_entity_poly.pdbx_seq_one_letter_code
_entity_poly.pdbx_strand_id
1 'polypeptide(L)'
;MSSGGGYDGGIGGSDESFTAFAFAVVSVAVLLMYLPWLTRTIMGTYKYYTTTPVRRGDVLENPLVEIASSWAFIPSVLLTLAASPSMLVTGANICMKDKVFFLRCCMPKFLRFMIRPKILVLWLWFVLFSSTMYSTLTFDPHSILGVPSTASTGDIKKAYRALSKIYHPDQNKTEAARVVYVELRRAYKALVDREAFEEEEAQRQQEVSVGVGLPRFMTNQENGGFVLFGLLGVLFAVPFGLWYKFRSNNQIPKLVKHAHLDRERVETFLGIFGIPADPKYLERCASQQKILETLKSLGLAPSTATLSMVINFPSFVEFVARCMEPEKYRTALMNLGFEDQGIITLQAHFTKVGPDEVDAFLAAHPPIDTTPQAQLLSAADYRAAKYLFEQHTQQVDDAMETLVQTLPFEVRTPRKLVALHKEIYELLDLVYKAEKPLLRHVQNLVDMPRRVGELLSELEPEMDKSYRKSIKQYMEQQAQGKVQRRQMKMMHRQMGL
;
A
#
# COMPACT_ATOMS: atom_id res chain seq x y z
N MET A 1 -36.21 24.82 39.67
CA MET A 1 -35.37 23.63 39.43
C MET A 1 -35.88 22.99 38.13
N SER A 2 -35.41 23.47 36.99
CA SER A 2 -34.33 22.87 36.18
C SER A 2 -34.63 21.45 35.70
N SER A 3 -35.16 21.34 34.48
CA SER A 3 -34.73 20.39 33.43
C SER A 3 -35.46 20.83 32.14
N GLY A 4 -34.85 21.29 31.06
CA GLY A 4 -33.54 20.92 30.51
C GLY A 4 -33.77 19.95 29.34
N GLY A 5 -34.22 20.46 28.20
CA GLY A 5 -34.49 19.66 27.00
C GLY A 5 -34.64 20.55 25.77
N GLY A 6 -33.54 21.18 25.36
CA GLY A 6 -33.45 21.89 24.10
C GLY A 6 -33.32 20.90 22.94
N TYR A 7 -34.18 21.06 21.94
CA TYR A 7 -33.90 20.67 20.57
C TYR A 7 -34.18 21.89 19.71
N ASP A 8 -33.09 22.58 19.39
CA ASP A 8 -33.03 23.68 18.44
C ASP A 8 -33.38 23.20 17.03
N GLY A 9 -33.87 24.15 16.24
CA GLY A 9 -34.41 23.98 14.90
C GLY A 9 -33.48 23.26 13.92
N GLY A 10 -34.09 22.38 13.13
CA GLY A 10 -33.52 21.79 11.93
C GLY A 10 -34.49 21.99 10.78
N ILE A 11 -33.99 22.58 9.71
CA ILE A 11 -34.65 22.93 8.44
C ILE A 11 -35.51 21.75 7.93
N GLY A 12 -36.83 21.91 8.01
CA GLY A 12 -37.79 20.93 7.53
C GLY A 12 -37.92 21.00 6.01
N GLY A 13 -37.30 20.06 5.31
CA GLY A 13 -37.48 19.85 3.88
C GLY A 13 -36.16 19.63 3.11
N SER A 14 -35.49 18.49 3.32
CA SER A 14 -34.41 18.05 2.43
C SER A 14 -33.92 16.61 2.65
N ASP A 15 -34.09 16.05 3.85
CA ASP A 15 -33.28 14.91 4.28
C ASP A 15 -33.69 13.58 3.63
N GLU A 16 -34.97 13.34 3.37
CA GLU A 16 -35.46 12.13 2.68
C GLU A 16 -35.11 12.13 1.19
N SER A 17 -35.28 13.27 0.52
CA SER A 17 -34.88 13.43 -0.89
C SER A 17 -33.36 13.35 -1.07
N PHE A 18 -32.61 13.90 -0.12
CA PHE A 18 -31.15 13.86 -0.13
C PHE A 18 -30.62 12.45 0.13
N THR A 19 -31.19 11.71 1.09
CA THR A 19 -30.81 10.32 1.36
C THR A 19 -31.16 9.38 0.20
N ALA A 20 -32.33 9.53 -0.43
CA ALA A 20 -32.72 8.77 -1.61
C ALA A 20 -31.81 9.04 -2.82
N PHE A 21 -31.49 10.32 -3.07
CA PHE A 21 -30.55 10.71 -4.13
C PHE A 21 -29.13 10.19 -3.85
N ALA A 22 -28.63 10.35 -2.62
CA ALA A 22 -27.32 9.84 -2.20
C ALA A 22 -27.25 8.31 -2.33
N PHE A 23 -28.32 7.60 -1.96
CA PHE A 23 -28.41 6.15 -2.13
C PHE A 23 -28.39 5.73 -3.60
N ALA A 24 -29.11 6.42 -4.50
CA ALA A 24 -29.10 6.13 -5.93
C ALA A 24 -27.69 6.33 -6.53
N VAL A 25 -27.03 7.44 -6.19
CA VAL A 25 -25.67 7.75 -6.66
C VAL A 25 -24.67 6.72 -6.12
N VAL A 26 -24.75 6.37 -4.83
CA VAL A 26 -23.87 5.36 -4.22
C VAL A 26 -24.15 3.96 -4.79
N SER A 27 -25.40 3.60 -5.07
CA SER A 27 -25.78 2.32 -5.69
C SER A 27 -25.21 2.17 -7.11
N VAL A 28 -25.29 3.23 -7.92
CA VAL A 28 -24.69 3.25 -9.25
C VAL A 28 -23.16 3.17 -9.16
N ALA A 29 -22.54 3.89 -8.21
CA ALA A 29 -21.11 3.81 -7.97
C ALA A 29 -20.68 2.40 -7.51
N VAL A 30 -21.45 1.75 -6.63
CA VAL A 30 -21.24 0.35 -6.22
C VAL A 30 -21.29 -0.56 -7.44
N LEU A 31 -22.36 -0.47 -8.24
CA LEU A 31 -22.53 -1.30 -9.44
C LEU A 31 -21.38 -1.11 -10.42
N LEU A 32 -21.02 0.12 -10.77
CA LEU A 32 -19.92 0.41 -11.70
C LEU A 32 -18.56 -0.02 -11.16
N MET A 33 -18.33 0.02 -9.85
CA MET A 33 -17.07 -0.41 -9.25
C MET A 33 -16.98 -1.93 -9.09
N TYR A 34 -18.12 -2.60 -8.82
CA TYR A 34 -18.16 -4.03 -8.54
C TYR A 34 -18.43 -4.91 -9.75
N LEU A 35 -19.16 -4.45 -10.78
CA LEU A 35 -19.37 -5.20 -12.03
C LEU A 35 -18.05 -5.57 -12.73
N PRO A 36 -17.08 -4.65 -12.93
CA PRO A 36 -15.78 -4.98 -13.51
C PRO A 36 -14.96 -5.94 -12.64
N TRP A 37 -15.08 -5.83 -11.32
CA TRP A 37 -14.40 -6.75 -10.42
C TRP A 37 -15.04 -8.14 -10.47
N LEU A 38 -16.37 -8.24 -10.42
CA LEU A 38 -17.11 -9.49 -10.48
C LEU A 38 -16.86 -10.21 -11.80
N THR A 39 -16.94 -9.50 -12.92
CA THR A 39 -16.65 -10.03 -14.26
C THR A 39 -15.20 -10.48 -14.38
N ARG A 40 -14.23 -9.73 -13.84
CA ARG A 40 -12.82 -10.14 -13.82
C ARG A 40 -12.57 -11.38 -12.96
N THR A 41 -13.22 -11.48 -11.80
CA THR A 41 -13.12 -12.65 -10.91
C THR A 41 -13.73 -13.89 -11.57
N ILE A 42 -14.91 -13.75 -12.20
CA ILE A 42 -15.59 -14.83 -12.93
C ILE A 42 -14.78 -15.26 -14.16
N MET A 43 -14.21 -14.31 -14.90
CA MET A 43 -13.34 -14.62 -16.04
C MET A 43 -12.02 -15.27 -15.57
N GLY A 44 -11.49 -14.83 -14.43
CA GLY A 44 -10.28 -15.37 -13.80
C GLY A 44 -10.48 -16.80 -13.31
N THR A 45 -11.59 -17.10 -12.63
CA THR A 45 -11.97 -18.47 -12.23
C THR A 45 -12.18 -19.34 -13.46
N TYR A 46 -12.93 -18.86 -14.45
CA TYR A 46 -13.16 -19.59 -15.70
C TYR A 46 -11.84 -19.91 -16.40
N LYS A 47 -10.92 -18.95 -16.53
CA LYS A 47 -9.60 -19.14 -17.15
C LYS A 47 -8.73 -20.11 -16.36
N TYR A 48 -8.75 -20.04 -15.02
CA TYR A 48 -8.02 -20.96 -14.14
C TYR A 48 -8.46 -22.42 -14.32
N TYR A 49 -9.79 -22.67 -14.31
CA TYR A 49 -10.34 -24.03 -14.47
C TYR A 49 -10.24 -24.57 -15.90
N THR A 50 -10.13 -23.70 -16.91
CA THR A 50 -9.95 -24.09 -18.32
C THR A 50 -8.48 -24.23 -18.75
N THR A 51 -7.51 -23.69 -17.99
CA THR A 51 -6.07 -23.89 -18.27
C THR A 51 -5.52 -25.24 -17.76
N THR A 52 -4.63 -25.84 -18.56
CA THR A 52 -3.96 -27.12 -18.27
C THR A 52 -3.04 -27.03 -17.04
N PRO A 53 -2.90 -28.12 -16.25
CA PRO A 53 -2.16 -28.12 -14.99
C PRO A 53 -0.67 -27.75 -15.13
N VAL A 54 -0.06 -28.00 -16.30
CA VAL A 54 1.35 -27.65 -16.59
C VAL A 54 1.57 -26.13 -16.66
N ARG A 55 0.53 -25.33 -16.96
CA ARG A 55 0.58 -23.85 -16.91
C ARG A 55 0.03 -23.25 -15.62
N ARG A 56 -0.44 -24.07 -14.66
CA ARG A 56 -0.95 -23.61 -13.35
C ARG A 56 0.15 -23.34 -12.32
N GLY A 57 1.40 -23.73 -12.57
CA GLY A 57 2.52 -23.45 -11.66
C GLY A 57 2.76 -21.95 -11.48
N ASP A 58 3.01 -21.54 -10.23
CA ASP A 58 3.41 -20.24 -9.64
C ASP A 58 2.77 -18.93 -10.12
N VAL A 59 2.01 -18.89 -11.21
CA VAL A 59 1.59 -17.64 -11.87
C VAL A 59 0.10 -17.32 -11.68
N LEU A 60 -0.74 -18.30 -11.31
CA LEU A 60 -2.16 -18.07 -11.00
C LEU A 60 -2.53 -18.69 -9.66
N GLU A 61 -2.52 -17.89 -8.59
CA GLU A 61 -3.21 -18.24 -7.35
C GLU A 61 -4.71 -18.38 -7.60
N ASN A 62 -5.35 -19.31 -6.89
CA ASN A 62 -6.78 -19.57 -7.04
C ASN A 62 -7.59 -18.38 -6.51
N PRO A 63 -8.36 -17.67 -7.34
CA PRO A 63 -9.09 -16.46 -6.93
C PRO A 63 -10.16 -16.73 -5.88
N LEU A 64 -10.69 -17.95 -5.78
CA LEU A 64 -11.64 -18.33 -4.72
C LEU A 64 -10.93 -18.56 -3.38
N VAL A 65 -9.68 -19.02 -3.41
CA VAL A 65 -8.84 -19.15 -2.20
C VAL A 65 -8.38 -17.78 -1.72
N GLU A 66 -8.11 -16.83 -2.62
CA GLU A 66 -7.80 -15.43 -2.28
C GLU A 66 -9.00 -14.72 -1.59
N ILE A 67 -10.22 -14.99 -2.06
CA ILE A 67 -11.45 -14.47 -1.45
C ILE A 67 -11.75 -15.16 -0.12
N ALA A 68 -11.63 -16.50 -0.07
CA ALA A 68 -11.87 -17.27 1.14
C ALA A 68 -10.83 -16.95 2.23
N SER A 69 -9.55 -16.80 1.88
CA SER A 69 -8.49 -16.37 2.80
C SER A 69 -8.74 -14.94 3.29
N SER A 70 -9.20 -14.02 2.44
CA SER A 70 -9.56 -12.66 2.87
C SER A 70 -10.71 -12.62 3.88
N TRP A 71 -11.71 -13.49 3.74
CA TRP A 71 -12.85 -13.58 4.68
C TRP A 71 -12.52 -14.40 5.94
N ALA A 72 -11.73 -15.46 5.80
CA ALA A 72 -11.27 -16.29 6.90
C ALA A 72 -10.13 -15.64 7.72
N PHE A 73 -9.48 -14.60 7.19
CA PHE A 73 -8.41 -13.87 7.85
C PHE A 73 -8.85 -13.22 9.18
N ILE A 74 -10.02 -12.58 9.22
CA ILE A 74 -10.48 -11.90 10.44
C ILE A 74 -10.79 -12.94 11.55
N PRO A 75 -11.59 -14.00 11.29
CA PRO A 75 -11.81 -15.04 12.28
C PRO A 75 -10.54 -15.77 12.71
N SER A 76 -9.62 -16.07 11.79
CA SER A 76 -8.39 -16.77 12.12
C SER A 76 -7.46 -15.91 12.97
N VAL A 77 -7.31 -14.62 12.64
CA VAL A 77 -6.54 -13.67 13.45
C VAL A 77 -7.16 -13.54 14.83
N LEU A 78 -8.48 -13.41 14.95
CA LEU A 78 -9.17 -13.34 16.24
C LEU A 78 -8.99 -14.60 17.09
N LEU A 79 -9.07 -15.80 16.48
CA LEU A 79 -8.82 -17.06 17.18
C LEU A 79 -7.36 -17.19 17.64
N THR A 80 -6.41 -16.77 16.80
CA THR A 80 -4.98 -16.77 17.13
C THR A 80 -4.66 -15.76 18.24
N LEU A 81 -5.37 -14.63 18.24
CA LEU A 81 -5.29 -13.61 19.26
C LEU A 81 -5.84 -14.08 20.61
N ALA A 82 -6.97 -14.80 20.57
CA ALA A 82 -7.55 -15.41 21.75
C ALA A 82 -6.64 -16.51 22.34
N ALA A 83 -5.94 -17.26 21.48
CA ALA A 83 -5.01 -18.31 21.90
C ALA A 83 -3.70 -17.77 22.51
N SER A 84 -3.24 -16.58 22.09
CA SER A 84 -1.97 -16.00 22.56
C SER A 84 -2.00 -14.47 22.56
N PRO A 85 -2.51 -13.84 23.64
CA PRO A 85 -2.63 -12.38 23.72
C PRO A 85 -1.28 -11.65 23.80
N SER A 86 -0.23 -12.32 24.29
CA SER A 86 1.13 -11.76 24.33
C SER A 86 1.70 -11.47 22.95
N MET A 87 1.28 -12.20 21.89
CA MET A 87 1.72 -11.92 20.51
C MET A 87 1.34 -10.50 20.06
N LEU A 88 0.21 -9.98 20.53
CA LEU A 88 -0.25 -8.63 20.19
C LEU A 88 0.66 -7.56 20.80
N VAL A 89 0.99 -7.74 22.08
CA VAL A 89 1.85 -6.82 22.83
C VAL A 89 3.26 -6.84 22.24
N THR A 90 3.80 -8.03 21.97
CA THR A 90 5.12 -8.19 21.37
C THR A 90 5.17 -7.65 19.94
N GLY A 91 4.15 -7.94 19.13
CA GLY A 91 4.03 -7.38 17.77
C GLY A 91 3.91 -5.85 17.77
N ALA A 92 3.14 -5.29 18.70
CA ALA A 92 3.02 -3.84 18.88
C ALA A 92 4.34 -3.21 19.33
N ASN A 93 5.05 -3.82 20.29
CA ASN A 93 6.35 -3.35 20.75
C ASN A 93 7.39 -3.37 19.62
N ILE A 94 7.41 -4.41 18.79
CA ILE A 94 8.29 -4.48 17.60
C ILE A 94 7.94 -3.36 16.61
N CYS A 95 6.65 -3.16 16.31
CA CYS A 95 6.21 -2.10 15.40
C CYS A 95 6.52 -0.68 15.94
N MET A 96 6.50 -0.50 17.26
CA MET A 96 6.83 0.77 17.91
C MET A 96 8.35 1.03 17.95
N LYS A 97 9.15 -0.04 18.11
CA LYS A 97 10.62 0.04 18.08
C LYS A 97 11.13 0.37 16.68
N ASP A 98 10.56 -0.23 15.64
CA ASP A 98 10.87 0.09 14.25
C ASP A 98 9.65 0.70 13.52
N LYS A 99 9.51 2.02 13.69
CA LYS A 99 8.45 2.81 13.04
C LYS A 99 8.54 2.76 11.52
N VAL A 100 9.76 2.61 10.97
CA VAL A 100 9.99 2.59 9.53
C VAL A 100 9.46 1.28 8.94
N PHE A 101 9.72 0.15 9.60
CA PHE A 101 9.12 -1.13 9.26
C PHE A 101 7.59 -1.06 9.29
N PHE A 102 7.01 -0.56 10.38
CA PHE A 102 5.55 -0.46 10.50
C PHE A 102 4.94 0.37 9.37
N LEU A 103 5.50 1.56 9.09
CA LEU A 103 4.97 2.46 8.07
C LEU A 103 5.14 1.95 6.62
N ARG A 104 6.16 1.12 6.35
CA ARG A 104 6.45 0.64 4.97
C ARG A 104 5.92 -0.75 4.66
N CYS A 105 5.85 -1.65 5.65
CA CYS A 105 5.46 -3.05 5.45
C CYS A 105 4.02 -3.31 5.92
N CYS A 106 3.73 -2.96 7.18
CA CYS A 106 2.45 -3.27 7.80
C CYS A 106 1.36 -2.26 7.42
N MET A 107 1.68 -0.96 7.50
CA MET A 107 0.74 0.13 7.27
C MET A 107 0.14 0.11 5.87
N PRO A 108 0.88 -0.14 4.77
CA PRO A 108 0.26 -0.17 3.44
C PRO A 108 -0.70 -1.35 3.26
N LYS A 109 -0.38 -2.52 3.83
CA LYS A 109 -1.28 -3.68 3.84
C LYS A 109 -2.53 -3.39 4.69
N PHE A 110 -2.36 -2.76 5.85
CA PHE A 110 -3.45 -2.34 6.73
C PHE A 110 -4.33 -1.26 6.11
N LEU A 111 -3.76 -0.20 5.52
CA LEU A 111 -4.51 0.83 4.79
C LEU A 111 -5.22 0.24 3.58
N ARG A 112 -4.57 -0.67 2.83
CA ARG A 112 -5.23 -1.39 1.73
C ARG A 112 -6.35 -2.30 2.20
N PHE A 113 -6.38 -2.69 3.46
CA PHE A 113 -7.43 -3.51 4.06
C PHE A 113 -8.58 -2.63 4.60
N MET A 114 -8.26 -1.64 5.43
CA MET A 114 -9.20 -0.67 6.01
C MET A 114 -9.84 0.24 4.95
N ILE A 115 -9.02 0.76 4.03
CA ILE A 115 -9.43 1.60 2.91
C ILE A 115 -9.55 0.73 1.66
N ARG A 116 -10.18 -0.45 1.77
CA ARG A 116 -10.78 -1.04 0.56
C ARG A 116 -11.99 -0.17 0.25
N PRO A 117 -12.01 0.59 -0.86
CA PRO A 117 -13.20 1.35 -1.24
C PRO A 117 -14.41 0.43 -1.30
N LYS A 118 -14.19 -0.84 -1.62
CA LYS A 118 -15.15 -1.95 -1.55
C LYS A 118 -15.89 -2.06 -0.19
N ILE A 119 -15.18 -2.17 0.92
CA ILE A 119 -15.82 -2.37 2.24
C ILE A 119 -16.50 -1.10 2.71
N LEU A 120 -15.83 0.06 2.56
CA LEU A 120 -16.40 1.36 2.96
C LEU A 120 -17.62 1.75 2.11
N VAL A 121 -17.58 1.51 0.79
CA VAL A 121 -18.70 1.81 -0.12
C VAL A 121 -19.85 0.83 0.10
N LEU A 122 -19.60 -0.45 0.39
CA LEU A 122 -20.67 -1.38 0.79
C LEU A 122 -21.27 -1.03 2.15
N TRP A 123 -20.45 -0.63 3.13
CA TRP A 123 -20.92 -0.20 4.44
C TRP A 123 -21.73 1.10 4.34
N LEU A 124 -21.23 2.10 3.60
CA LEU A 124 -21.96 3.33 3.29
C LEU A 124 -23.25 3.04 2.53
N TRP A 125 -23.22 2.14 1.55
CA TRP A 125 -24.41 1.69 0.82
C TRP A 125 -25.41 1.01 1.75
N PHE A 126 -24.96 0.16 2.67
CA PHE A 126 -25.83 -0.50 3.66
C PHE A 126 -26.45 0.50 4.65
N VAL A 127 -25.66 1.46 5.13
CA VAL A 127 -26.14 2.54 6.02
C VAL A 127 -27.16 3.43 5.29
N LEU A 128 -26.87 3.83 4.06
CA LEU A 128 -27.78 4.62 3.23
C LEU A 128 -29.03 3.81 2.87
N PHE A 129 -28.89 2.53 2.53
CA PHE A 129 -30.01 1.62 2.26
C PHE A 129 -30.92 1.51 3.48
N SER A 130 -30.34 1.28 4.67
CA SER A 130 -31.09 1.21 5.93
C SER A 130 -31.80 2.53 6.24
N SER A 131 -31.16 3.67 5.98
CA SER A 131 -31.76 4.99 6.16
C SER A 131 -32.91 5.23 5.18
N THR A 132 -32.75 4.87 3.90
CA THR A 132 -33.81 4.99 2.90
C THR A 132 -34.97 4.01 3.12
N MET A 133 -34.69 2.79 3.60
CA MET A 133 -35.71 1.83 3.97
C MET A 133 -36.54 2.36 5.15
N TYR A 134 -35.88 2.96 6.15
CA TYR A 134 -36.56 3.59 7.29
C TYR A 134 -37.48 4.75 6.86
N SER A 135 -37.06 5.62 5.93
CA SER A 135 -37.93 6.68 5.42
C SER A 135 -39.10 6.14 4.59
N THR A 136 -38.91 5.10 3.77
CA THR A 136 -40.01 4.51 3.01
C THR A 136 -41.05 3.77 3.87
N LEU A 137 -40.65 3.28 5.04
CA LEU A 137 -41.54 2.61 5.99
C LEU A 137 -42.36 3.58 6.86
N THR A 138 -42.02 4.87 6.88
CA THR A 138 -42.63 5.85 7.80
C THR A 138 -43.74 6.71 7.18
N PHE A 139 -43.85 6.77 5.84
CA PHE A 139 -44.96 7.47 5.18
C PHE A 139 -46.16 6.54 4.94
N ASP A 140 -46.97 6.33 5.98
CA ASP A 140 -48.28 5.66 5.86
C ASP A 140 -49.41 6.72 5.94
N PRO A 141 -50.08 7.05 4.82
CA PRO A 141 -51.14 8.07 4.77
C PRO A 141 -52.31 7.80 5.73
N HIS A 142 -52.61 6.53 6.02
CA HIS A 142 -53.69 6.15 6.94
C HIS A 142 -53.29 6.43 8.39
N SER A 143 -52.03 6.14 8.75
CA SER A 143 -51.48 6.44 10.08
C SER A 143 -51.42 7.95 10.36
N ILE A 144 -51.05 8.77 9.36
CA ILE A 144 -50.97 10.24 9.46
C ILE A 144 -52.36 10.85 9.71
N LEU A 145 -53.40 10.29 9.09
CA LEU A 145 -54.79 10.70 9.30
C LEU A 145 -55.46 10.05 10.52
N GLY A 146 -54.79 9.09 11.17
CA GLY A 146 -55.32 8.35 12.31
C GLY A 146 -56.53 7.46 11.97
N VAL A 147 -56.62 6.98 10.73
CA VAL A 147 -57.73 6.15 10.23
C VAL A 147 -57.25 4.72 9.95
N PRO A 148 -58.11 3.69 10.09
CA PRO A 148 -57.76 2.34 9.68
C PRO A 148 -57.57 2.25 8.16
N SER A 149 -56.77 1.30 7.69
CA SER A 149 -56.52 1.03 6.27
C SER A 149 -57.78 0.63 5.48
N THR A 150 -58.85 0.22 6.17
CA THR A 150 -60.17 -0.11 5.60
C THR A 150 -61.15 1.07 5.60
N ALA A 151 -60.72 2.27 6.01
CA ALA A 151 -61.58 3.44 6.12
C ALA A 151 -62.18 3.84 4.76
N SER A 152 -63.47 4.17 4.75
CA SER A 152 -64.12 4.67 3.54
C SER A 152 -63.62 6.08 3.20
N THR A 153 -63.79 6.49 1.94
CA THR A 153 -63.48 7.87 1.49
C THR A 153 -64.25 8.93 2.30
N GLY A 154 -65.43 8.57 2.85
CA GLY A 154 -66.19 9.42 3.75
C GLY A 154 -65.52 9.63 5.11
N ASP A 155 -64.89 8.58 5.65
CA ASP A 155 -64.21 8.63 6.95
C ASP A 155 -62.85 9.35 6.84
N ILE A 156 -62.14 9.14 5.74
CA ILE A 156 -60.92 9.89 5.38
C ILE A 156 -61.21 11.40 5.30
N LYS A 157 -62.31 11.80 4.66
CA LYS A 157 -62.75 13.21 4.58
C LYS A 157 -63.13 13.79 5.94
N LYS A 158 -63.76 13.01 6.81
CA LYS A 158 -64.12 13.44 8.17
C LYS A 158 -62.89 13.65 9.05
N ALA A 159 -61.97 12.68 9.06
CA ALA A 159 -60.72 12.76 9.82
C ALA A 159 -59.85 13.94 9.38
N TYR A 160 -59.69 14.12 8.06
CA TYR A 160 -58.96 15.27 7.50
C TYR A 160 -59.56 16.60 7.95
N ARG A 161 -60.89 16.77 7.90
CA ARG A 161 -61.56 18.02 8.32
C ARG A 161 -61.36 18.33 9.80
N ALA A 162 -61.41 17.30 10.65
CA ALA A 162 -61.20 17.45 12.09
C ALA A 162 -59.77 17.88 12.40
N LEU A 163 -58.78 17.18 11.84
CA LEU A 163 -57.35 17.48 12.06
C LEU A 163 -56.91 18.79 11.39
N SER A 164 -57.46 19.11 10.21
CA SER A 164 -57.14 20.36 9.49
C SER A 164 -57.60 21.60 10.25
N LYS A 165 -58.69 21.50 11.02
CA LYS A 165 -59.16 22.61 11.86
C LYS A 165 -58.22 22.84 13.04
N ILE A 166 -57.71 21.76 13.65
CA ILE A 166 -56.81 21.82 14.82
C ILE A 166 -55.43 22.35 14.43
N TYR A 167 -54.91 21.91 13.28
CA TYR A 167 -53.56 22.27 12.81
C TYR A 167 -53.56 23.38 11.75
N HIS A 168 -54.68 24.08 11.52
CA HIS A 168 -54.73 25.16 10.53
C HIS A 168 -53.74 26.27 10.90
N PRO A 169 -52.92 26.79 9.96
CA PRO A 169 -51.93 27.83 10.26
C PRO A 169 -52.55 29.13 10.80
N ASP A 170 -53.82 29.39 10.49
CA ASP A 170 -54.56 30.55 11.04
C ASP A 170 -54.98 30.37 12.50
N GLN A 171 -55.27 29.13 12.92
CA GLN A 171 -55.73 28.83 14.28
C GLN A 171 -54.57 28.44 15.20
N ASN A 172 -53.51 27.85 14.65
CA ASN A 172 -52.32 27.45 15.39
C ASN A 172 -51.06 27.95 14.68
N LYS A 173 -50.45 29.01 15.25
CA LYS A 173 -49.28 29.71 14.66
C LYS A 173 -47.94 29.07 15.00
N THR A 174 -47.93 27.88 15.61
CA THR A 174 -46.69 27.16 15.88
C THR A 174 -46.13 26.53 14.61
N GLU A 175 -44.80 26.51 14.50
CA GLU A 175 -44.14 25.92 13.32
C GLU A 175 -44.40 24.41 13.22
N ALA A 176 -44.54 23.73 14.36
CA ALA A 176 -44.93 22.31 14.41
C ALA A 176 -46.32 22.06 13.80
N ALA A 177 -47.30 22.94 14.03
CA ALA A 177 -48.63 22.80 13.45
C ALA A 177 -48.63 22.97 11.92
N ARG A 178 -47.76 23.84 11.39
CA ARG A 178 -47.59 24.01 9.94
C ARG A 178 -47.02 22.77 9.28
N VAL A 179 -46.01 22.16 9.89
CA VAL A 179 -45.41 20.91 9.39
C VAL A 179 -46.44 19.78 9.36
N VAL A 180 -47.15 19.57 10.47
CA VAL A 180 -48.22 18.55 10.59
C VAL A 180 -49.35 18.82 9.59
N TYR A 181 -49.71 20.08 9.36
CA TYR A 181 -50.75 20.44 8.39
C TYR A 181 -50.36 20.12 6.94
N VAL A 182 -49.10 20.35 6.57
CA VAL A 182 -48.57 19.99 5.24
C VAL A 182 -48.58 18.48 5.03
N GLU A 183 -48.14 17.70 6.03
CA GLU A 183 -48.18 16.23 5.99
C GLU A 183 -49.62 15.69 5.94
N LEU A 184 -50.53 16.28 6.71
CA LEU A 184 -51.96 15.92 6.72
C LEU A 184 -52.62 16.16 5.36
N ARG A 185 -52.32 17.30 4.72
CA ARG A 185 -52.80 17.63 3.37
C ARG A 185 -52.24 16.65 2.33
N ARG A 186 -50.96 16.30 2.47
CA ARG A 186 -50.27 15.31 1.61
C ARG A 186 -50.93 13.93 1.73
N ALA A 187 -51.16 13.45 2.95
CA ALA A 187 -51.82 12.17 3.22
C ALA A 187 -53.27 12.13 2.71
N TYR A 188 -54.05 13.20 2.92
CA TYR A 188 -55.42 13.28 2.40
C TYR A 188 -55.48 13.25 0.88
N LYS A 189 -54.58 13.98 0.21
CA LYS A 189 -54.53 14.00 -1.26
C LYS A 189 -54.14 12.63 -1.82
N ALA A 190 -53.14 11.96 -1.22
CA ALA A 190 -52.72 10.62 -1.61
C ALA A 190 -53.86 9.58 -1.53
N LEU A 191 -54.78 9.71 -0.56
CA LEU A 191 -55.90 8.78 -0.36
C LEU A 191 -57.16 9.09 -1.17
N VAL A 192 -57.38 10.36 -1.56
CA VAL A 192 -58.62 10.80 -2.22
C VAL A 192 -58.44 10.99 -3.73
N ASP A 193 -57.29 11.49 -4.17
CA ASP A 193 -57.03 11.82 -5.56
C ASP A 193 -55.57 11.50 -5.93
N ARG A 194 -55.35 10.23 -6.26
CA ARG A 194 -54.03 9.65 -6.46
C ARG A 194 -53.32 10.22 -7.70
N GLU A 195 -54.05 10.48 -8.78
CA GLU A 195 -53.47 11.03 -10.01
C GLU A 195 -52.97 12.46 -9.80
N ALA A 196 -53.80 13.33 -9.19
CA ALA A 196 -53.40 14.69 -8.87
C ALA A 196 -52.29 14.76 -7.81
N PHE A 197 -52.16 13.75 -6.95
CA PHE A 197 -51.08 13.61 -5.99
C PHE A 197 -49.75 13.27 -6.68
N GLU A 198 -49.76 12.30 -7.58
CA GLU A 198 -48.57 11.85 -8.33
C GLU A 198 -48.02 12.98 -9.22
N GLU A 199 -48.87 13.78 -9.85
CA GLU A 199 -48.46 14.95 -10.66
C GLU A 199 -47.84 16.09 -9.84
N GLU A 200 -48.43 16.44 -8.69
CA GLU A 200 -47.91 17.50 -7.82
C GLU A 200 -46.59 17.08 -7.14
N GLU A 201 -46.44 15.79 -6.82
CA GLU A 201 -45.21 15.25 -6.25
C GLU A 201 -44.08 15.22 -7.30
N ALA A 202 -44.39 14.91 -8.56
CA ALA A 202 -43.44 15.01 -9.68
C ALA A 202 -42.97 16.46 -9.93
N GLN A 203 -43.88 17.44 -9.82
CA GLN A 203 -43.53 18.87 -9.94
C GLN A 203 -42.68 19.36 -8.76
N ARG A 204 -43.01 18.96 -7.53
CA ARG A 204 -42.23 19.33 -6.34
C ARG A 204 -40.80 18.77 -6.39
N GLN A 205 -40.64 17.54 -6.88
CA GLN A 205 -39.31 16.94 -7.10
C GLN A 205 -38.48 17.74 -8.12
N GLN A 206 -39.11 18.33 -9.14
CA GLN A 206 -38.44 19.21 -10.10
C GLN A 206 -38.01 20.54 -9.47
N GLU A 207 -38.87 21.20 -8.68
CA GLU A 207 -38.53 22.48 -8.03
C GLU A 207 -37.41 22.33 -6.97
N VAL A 208 -37.40 21.21 -6.22
CA VAL A 208 -36.35 20.90 -5.25
C VAL A 208 -35.00 20.67 -5.94
N SER A 209 -34.98 20.17 -7.18
CA SER A 209 -33.74 20.05 -7.98
C SER A 209 -33.13 21.40 -8.39
N VAL A 210 -33.90 22.50 -8.31
CA VAL A 210 -33.50 23.86 -8.67
C VAL A 210 -32.98 24.67 -7.46
N GLY A 211 -33.22 24.20 -6.23
CA GLY A 211 -32.87 24.91 -4.98
C GLY A 211 -31.41 24.76 -4.51
N VAL A 212 -30.63 23.85 -5.11
CA VAL A 212 -29.19 23.72 -4.81
C VAL A 212 -28.45 24.73 -5.68
N GLY A 213 -27.85 25.77 -5.08
CA GLY A 213 -27.26 26.95 -5.72
C GLY A 213 -26.22 26.68 -6.82
N LEU A 214 -26.70 26.28 -7.99
CA LEU A 214 -25.94 26.07 -9.21
C LEU A 214 -26.23 27.23 -10.19
N PRO A 215 -25.22 27.76 -10.90
CA PRO A 215 -25.40 28.89 -11.81
C PRO A 215 -26.41 28.59 -12.93
N ARG A 216 -27.23 29.59 -13.32
CA ARG A 216 -28.30 29.48 -14.35
C ARG A 216 -27.88 28.93 -15.72
N PHE A 217 -26.58 28.82 -16.01
CA PHE A 217 -26.08 28.19 -17.24
C PHE A 217 -26.07 26.65 -17.16
N MET A 218 -26.20 26.04 -15.97
CA MET A 218 -26.17 24.57 -15.75
C MET A 218 -27.56 23.92 -15.73
N THR A 219 -28.65 24.69 -15.74
CA THR A 219 -30.03 24.22 -15.51
C THR A 219 -30.91 24.18 -16.76
N ASN A 220 -30.36 24.37 -17.97
CA ASN A 220 -31.14 24.26 -19.19
C ASN A 220 -31.44 22.78 -19.53
N GLN A 221 -32.72 22.51 -19.74
CA GLN A 221 -33.38 21.19 -19.83
C GLN A 221 -32.84 20.26 -20.93
N GLU A 222 -32.09 20.80 -21.91
CA GLU A 222 -31.65 20.03 -23.07
C GLU A 222 -30.30 19.32 -22.87
N ASN A 223 -29.41 19.83 -22.00
CA ASN A 223 -28.04 19.32 -21.88
C ASN A 223 -27.59 18.97 -20.45
N GLY A 224 -28.48 19.01 -19.45
CA GLY A 224 -28.14 18.76 -18.04
C GLY A 224 -27.44 17.41 -17.78
N GLY A 225 -27.85 16.35 -18.49
CA GLY A 225 -27.20 15.04 -18.41
C GLY A 225 -25.78 15.04 -18.97
N PHE A 226 -25.54 15.73 -20.09
CA PHE A 226 -24.21 15.84 -20.71
C PHE A 226 -23.24 16.70 -19.89
N VAL A 227 -23.74 17.75 -19.25
CA VAL A 227 -22.94 18.62 -18.37
C VAL A 227 -22.52 17.87 -17.10
N LEU A 228 -23.43 17.08 -16.51
CA LEU A 228 -23.12 16.23 -15.37
C LEU A 228 -22.08 15.15 -15.75
N PHE A 229 -22.24 14.52 -16.92
CA PHE A 229 -21.27 13.54 -17.43
C PHE A 229 -19.90 14.16 -17.70
N GLY A 230 -19.85 15.40 -18.20
CA GLY A 230 -18.62 16.15 -18.40
C GLY A 230 -17.92 16.51 -17.10
N LEU A 231 -18.66 16.97 -16.09
CA LEU A 231 -18.11 17.35 -14.79
C LEU A 231 -17.63 16.13 -14.00
N LEU A 232 -18.39 15.03 -14.05
CA LEU A 232 -17.98 13.73 -13.53
C LEU A 232 -16.74 13.21 -14.27
N GLY A 233 -16.71 13.35 -15.60
CA GLY A 233 -15.57 13.02 -16.45
C GLY A 233 -14.31 13.77 -16.05
N VAL A 234 -14.40 15.07 -15.76
CA VAL A 234 -13.27 15.88 -15.27
C VAL A 234 -12.85 15.47 -13.85
N LEU A 235 -13.82 15.22 -12.96
CA LEU A 235 -13.57 14.76 -11.59
C LEU A 235 -12.82 13.42 -11.56
N PHE A 236 -13.05 12.52 -12.52
CA PHE A 236 -12.33 11.25 -12.63
C PHE A 236 -11.07 11.33 -13.49
N ALA A 237 -11.10 12.06 -14.60
CA ALA A 237 -9.99 12.16 -15.56
C ALA A 237 -8.82 12.97 -15.00
N VAL A 238 -9.06 13.99 -14.18
CA VAL A 238 -7.98 14.80 -13.59
C VAL A 238 -7.18 14.01 -12.55
N PRO A 239 -7.78 13.33 -11.55
CA PRO A 239 -7.05 12.43 -10.66
C PRO A 239 -6.44 11.24 -11.39
N PHE A 240 -7.12 10.67 -12.39
CA PHE A 240 -6.59 9.56 -13.18
C PHE A 240 -5.40 9.98 -14.04
N GLY A 241 -5.46 11.16 -14.66
CA GLY A 241 -4.38 11.75 -15.46
C GLY A 241 -3.20 12.17 -14.58
N LEU A 242 -3.46 12.75 -13.41
CA LEU A 242 -2.43 13.02 -12.40
C LEU A 242 -1.79 11.72 -11.92
N TRP A 243 -2.57 10.69 -11.60
CA TRP A 243 -2.07 9.38 -11.19
C TRP A 243 -1.26 8.69 -12.31
N TYR A 244 -1.73 8.75 -13.55
CA TYR A 244 -1.04 8.18 -14.71
C TYR A 244 0.29 8.91 -14.98
N LYS A 245 0.31 10.24 -14.88
CA LYS A 245 1.53 11.06 -15.01
C LYS A 245 2.49 10.88 -13.83
N PHE A 246 1.98 10.68 -12.61
CA PHE A 246 2.79 10.37 -11.41
C PHE A 246 3.22 8.91 -11.32
N ARG A 247 2.61 8.00 -12.10
CA ARG A 247 3.04 6.61 -12.30
C ARG A 247 4.28 6.55 -13.20
N SER A 248 5.25 7.40 -12.89
CA SER A 248 6.59 7.42 -13.46
C SER A 248 7.24 6.05 -13.37
N ASN A 249 7.88 5.67 -14.47
CA ASN A 249 8.44 4.36 -14.83
C ASN A 249 9.63 3.90 -13.95
N ASN A 250 9.79 4.47 -12.74
CA ASN A 250 10.83 4.12 -11.77
C ASN A 250 10.49 2.84 -10.99
N GLN A 251 9.94 1.81 -11.64
CA GLN A 251 9.65 0.54 -10.96
C GLN A 251 10.94 -0.13 -10.52
N ILE A 252 11.95 -0.18 -11.39
CA ILE A 252 13.20 -0.91 -11.15
C ILE A 252 14.04 -0.29 -10.02
N PRO A 253 14.31 1.04 -9.99
CA PRO A 253 15.01 1.65 -8.86
C PRO A 253 14.26 1.51 -7.54
N LYS A 254 12.92 1.52 -7.58
CA LYS A 254 12.10 1.27 -6.39
C LYS A 254 12.27 -0.18 -5.92
N LEU A 255 12.21 -1.18 -6.81
CA LEU A 255 12.39 -2.59 -6.47
C LEU A 255 13.77 -2.87 -5.89
N VAL A 256 14.83 -2.33 -6.51
CA VAL A 256 16.21 -2.43 -6.00
C VAL A 256 16.35 -1.77 -4.62
N LYS A 257 15.73 -0.60 -4.42
CA LYS A 257 15.69 0.04 -3.09
C LYS A 257 14.99 -0.82 -2.04
N HIS A 258 13.92 -1.55 -2.40
CA HIS A 258 13.25 -2.46 -1.47
C HIS A 258 14.14 -3.66 -1.10
N ALA A 259 14.96 -4.13 -2.05
CA ALA A 259 15.94 -5.19 -1.84
C ALA A 259 17.07 -4.75 -0.90
N HIS A 260 17.63 -3.55 -1.09
CA HIS A 260 18.71 -3.05 -0.22
C HIS A 260 18.28 -2.85 1.23
N LEU A 261 17.00 -2.56 1.47
CA LEU A 261 16.43 -2.47 2.82
C LEU A 261 16.33 -3.84 3.53
N ASP A 262 16.51 -4.95 2.81
CA ASP A 262 16.46 -6.29 3.38
C ASP A 262 17.64 -6.53 4.33
N ARG A 263 18.86 -6.12 3.96
CA ARG A 263 20.07 -6.24 4.80
C ARG A 263 19.87 -5.68 6.21
N GLU A 264 19.48 -4.41 6.30
CA GLU A 264 19.31 -3.69 7.57
C GLU A 264 18.20 -4.32 8.44
N ARG A 265 17.15 -4.83 7.78
CA ARG A 265 16.01 -5.42 8.46
C ARG A 265 16.29 -6.84 8.93
N VAL A 266 16.94 -7.67 8.13
CA VAL A 266 17.39 -9.01 8.57
C VAL A 266 18.27 -8.89 9.82
N GLU A 267 19.20 -7.94 9.84
CA GLU A 267 20.02 -7.65 11.02
C GLU A 267 19.18 -7.23 12.24
N THR A 268 18.25 -6.29 12.04
CA THR A 268 17.35 -5.81 13.10
C THR A 268 16.48 -6.94 13.66
N PHE A 269 15.91 -7.79 12.79
CA PHE A 269 15.07 -8.92 13.19
C PHE A 269 15.86 -10.02 13.88
N LEU A 270 17.08 -10.34 13.45
CA LEU A 270 17.96 -11.28 14.16
C LEU A 270 18.31 -10.76 15.57
N GLY A 271 18.53 -9.45 15.72
CA GLY A 271 18.66 -8.83 17.04
C GLY A 271 17.39 -8.95 17.89
N ILE A 272 16.21 -8.83 17.29
CA ILE A 272 14.93 -9.10 17.97
C ILE A 272 14.85 -10.57 18.38
N PHE A 273 15.30 -11.50 17.53
CA PHE A 273 15.43 -12.93 17.82
C PHE A 273 16.49 -13.25 18.90
N GLY A 274 17.13 -12.24 19.48
CA GLY A 274 18.16 -12.42 20.51
C GLY A 274 19.45 -13.05 19.97
N ILE A 275 19.63 -13.02 18.64
CA ILE A 275 20.82 -13.50 17.95
C ILE A 275 21.76 -12.30 17.81
N PRO A 276 22.94 -12.31 18.45
CA PRO A 276 23.89 -11.21 18.33
C PRO A 276 24.43 -11.12 16.90
N ALA A 277 24.73 -9.92 16.44
CA ALA A 277 25.44 -9.74 15.16
C ALA A 277 26.92 -10.11 15.32
N ASP A 278 27.56 -10.57 14.24
CA ASP A 278 28.98 -10.89 14.24
C ASP A 278 29.80 -9.60 14.54
N PRO A 279 30.58 -9.57 15.64
CA PRO A 279 31.35 -8.37 15.99
C PRO A 279 32.32 -7.95 14.89
N LYS A 280 32.92 -8.91 14.17
CA LYS A 280 33.84 -8.62 13.05
C LYS A 280 33.12 -8.02 11.85
N TYR A 281 31.90 -8.48 11.59
CA TYR A 281 31.05 -7.93 10.53
C TYR A 281 30.57 -6.51 10.88
N LEU A 282 30.16 -6.26 12.13
CA LEU A 282 29.79 -4.93 12.60
C LEU A 282 30.96 -3.94 12.49
N GLU A 283 32.14 -4.35 12.94
CA GLU A 283 33.37 -3.54 12.84
C GLU A 283 33.71 -3.21 11.38
N ARG A 284 33.54 -4.17 10.45
CA ARG A 284 33.73 -3.93 9.02
C ARG A 284 32.71 -2.95 8.46
N CYS A 285 31.44 -3.05 8.84
CA CYS A 285 30.39 -2.13 8.39
C CYS A 285 30.63 -0.70 8.91
N ALA A 286 30.96 -0.57 10.19
CA ALA A 286 31.31 0.71 10.81
C ALA A 286 32.56 1.32 10.16
N SER A 287 33.57 0.50 9.88
CA SER A 287 34.78 0.92 9.16
C SER A 287 34.44 1.47 7.77
N GLN A 288 33.62 0.76 6.99
CA GLN A 288 33.23 1.18 5.65
C GLN A 288 32.42 2.47 5.65
N GLN A 289 31.49 2.62 6.60
CA GLN A 289 30.71 3.85 6.77
C GLN A 289 31.62 5.02 7.13
N LYS A 290 32.52 4.84 8.08
CA LYS A 290 33.45 5.89 8.51
C LYS A 290 34.37 6.32 7.36
N ILE A 291 34.95 5.36 6.63
CA ILE A 291 35.76 5.65 5.44
C ILE A 291 34.95 6.44 4.41
N LEU A 292 33.72 6.01 4.10
CA LEU A 292 32.87 6.70 3.13
C LEU A 292 32.54 8.14 3.56
N GLU A 293 32.25 8.36 4.86
CA GLU A 293 32.03 9.69 5.41
C GLU A 293 33.26 10.58 5.27
N THR A 294 34.45 10.06 5.60
CA THR A 294 35.71 10.81 5.45
C THR A 294 36.03 11.12 3.98
N LEU A 295 35.76 10.18 3.06
CA LEU A 295 35.95 10.42 1.63
C LEU A 295 34.97 11.47 1.08
N LYS A 296 33.75 11.51 1.59
CA LYS A 296 32.76 12.54 1.23
C LYS A 296 33.14 13.91 1.79
N SER A 297 33.59 13.98 3.05
CA SER A 297 34.00 15.25 3.67
C SER A 297 35.21 15.87 2.97
N LEU A 298 36.11 15.05 2.45
CA LEU A 298 37.29 15.46 1.67
C LEU A 298 36.99 15.76 0.19
N GLY A 299 35.76 15.54 -0.27
CA GLY A 299 35.39 15.74 -1.69
C GLY A 299 36.00 14.72 -2.65
N LEU A 300 36.56 13.62 -2.13
CA LEU A 300 37.17 12.53 -2.93
C LEU A 300 36.13 11.53 -3.43
N ALA A 301 34.94 11.51 -2.82
CA ALA A 301 33.79 10.72 -3.27
C ALA A 301 32.58 11.64 -3.56
N PRO A 302 31.78 11.36 -4.60
CA PRO A 302 30.57 12.12 -4.88
C PRO A 302 29.55 11.99 -3.74
N SER A 303 28.70 12.99 -3.55
CA SER A 303 27.66 12.97 -2.49
C SER A 303 26.67 11.80 -2.65
N THR A 304 26.51 11.28 -3.87
CA THR A 304 25.73 10.09 -4.22
C THR A 304 26.45 8.77 -3.99
N ALA A 305 27.71 8.78 -3.55
CA ALA A 305 28.48 7.56 -3.30
C ALA A 305 27.80 6.67 -2.27
N THR A 306 27.62 5.41 -2.65
CA THR A 306 27.04 4.34 -1.86
C THR A 306 28.13 3.50 -1.22
N LEU A 307 27.78 2.74 -0.17
CA LEU A 307 28.70 1.81 0.51
C LEU A 307 29.34 0.79 -0.44
N SER A 308 28.74 0.55 -1.61
CA SER A 308 29.28 -0.34 -2.64
C SER A 308 30.67 0.07 -3.16
N MET A 309 31.02 1.36 -3.14
CA MET A 309 32.33 1.84 -3.58
C MET A 309 33.46 1.43 -2.62
N VAL A 310 33.14 1.20 -1.35
CA VAL A 310 34.11 0.98 -0.26
C VAL A 310 34.14 -0.50 0.18
N ILE A 311 33.47 -1.40 -0.55
CA ILE A 311 33.37 -2.83 -0.19
C ILE A 311 34.76 -3.49 -0.05
N ASN A 312 35.68 -3.13 -0.93
CA ASN A 312 37.03 -3.71 -1.03
C ASN A 312 38.08 -2.98 -0.18
N PHE A 313 37.68 -1.96 0.59
CA PHE A 313 38.61 -1.22 1.42
C PHE A 313 38.98 -2.02 2.68
N PRO A 314 40.19 -1.80 3.23
CA PRO A 314 40.61 -2.40 4.49
C PRO A 314 39.83 -1.80 5.68
N SER A 315 40.06 -2.30 6.91
CA SER A 315 39.46 -1.71 8.12
C SER A 315 39.83 -0.24 8.25
N PHE A 316 39.03 0.55 9.01
CA PHE A 316 39.31 1.98 9.16
C PHE A 316 40.70 2.23 9.74
N VAL A 317 41.09 1.46 10.77
CA VAL A 317 42.41 1.54 11.40
C VAL A 317 43.53 1.27 10.39
N GLU A 318 43.41 0.21 9.59
CA GLU A 318 44.40 -0.15 8.59
C GLU A 318 44.41 0.85 7.42
N PHE A 319 43.26 1.40 7.05
CA PHE A 319 43.14 2.43 6.03
C PHE A 319 43.86 3.72 6.45
N VAL A 320 43.65 4.19 7.69
CA VAL A 320 44.35 5.36 8.23
C VAL A 320 45.87 5.13 8.27
N ALA A 321 46.31 3.96 8.74
CA ALA A 321 47.74 3.61 8.75
C ALA A 321 48.37 3.63 7.35
N ARG A 322 47.67 3.08 6.35
CA ARG A 322 48.11 3.12 4.93
C ARG A 322 48.14 4.53 4.37
N CYS A 323 47.26 5.43 4.80
CA CYS A 323 47.22 6.83 4.36
C CYS A 323 48.31 7.69 5.04
N MET A 324 48.77 7.33 6.24
CA MET A 324 49.87 8.04 6.92
C MET A 324 51.24 7.72 6.33
N GLU A 325 51.42 6.52 5.76
CA GLU A 325 52.67 6.06 5.11
C GLU A 325 52.48 5.85 3.58
N PRO A 326 52.17 6.89 2.79
CA PRO A 326 51.86 6.71 1.37
C PRO A 326 53.04 6.22 0.55
N GLU A 327 54.29 6.48 0.96
CA GLU A 327 55.47 5.97 0.25
C GLU A 327 55.54 4.44 0.23
N LYS A 328 55.08 3.79 1.30
CA LYS A 328 55.08 2.34 1.45
C LYS A 328 53.84 1.69 0.84
N TYR A 329 52.70 2.37 0.87
CA TYR A 329 51.40 1.84 0.44
C TYR A 329 50.83 2.50 -0.82
N ARG A 330 51.65 3.24 -1.59
CA ARG A 330 51.20 3.96 -2.80
C ARG A 330 50.48 3.07 -3.80
N THR A 331 51.03 1.90 -4.09
CA THR A 331 50.45 0.92 -5.01
C THR A 331 49.12 0.37 -4.49
N ALA A 332 48.99 0.17 -3.18
CA ALA A 332 47.73 -0.26 -2.56
C ALA A 332 46.65 0.83 -2.62
N LEU A 333 47.02 2.10 -2.41
CA LEU A 333 46.08 3.23 -2.53
C LEU A 333 45.67 3.49 -3.98
N MET A 334 46.58 3.34 -4.95
CA MET A 334 46.25 3.41 -6.37
C MET A 334 45.30 2.28 -6.80
N ASN A 335 45.49 1.06 -6.28
CA ASN A 335 44.58 -0.07 -6.54
C ASN A 335 43.17 0.15 -5.98
N LEU A 336 43.02 1.01 -4.96
CA LEU A 336 41.71 1.45 -4.45
C LEU A 336 41.07 2.56 -5.30
N GLY A 337 41.75 3.02 -6.35
CA GLY A 337 41.23 4.01 -7.30
C GLY A 337 41.57 5.47 -6.99
N PHE A 338 42.51 5.74 -6.07
CA PHE A 338 42.94 7.09 -5.76
C PHE A 338 44.00 7.60 -6.75
N GLU A 339 43.81 8.82 -7.25
CA GLU A 339 44.83 9.57 -7.99
C GLU A 339 45.87 10.19 -7.04
N ASP A 340 47.04 10.56 -7.56
CA ASP A 340 48.14 11.12 -6.76
C ASP A 340 47.74 12.35 -5.92
N GLN A 341 46.92 13.24 -6.48
CA GLN A 341 46.37 14.41 -5.78
C GLN A 341 45.47 14.00 -4.60
N GLY A 342 44.68 12.94 -4.77
CA GLY A 342 43.83 12.39 -3.71
C GLY A 342 44.63 11.76 -2.58
N ILE A 343 45.73 11.06 -2.92
CA ILE A 343 46.64 10.46 -1.93
C ILE A 343 47.30 11.54 -1.06
N ILE A 344 47.76 12.64 -1.66
CA ILE A 344 48.36 13.78 -0.93
C ILE A 344 47.32 14.42 0.01
N THR A 345 46.09 14.57 -0.46
CA THR A 345 44.98 15.14 0.34
C THR A 345 44.64 14.26 1.55
N LEU A 346 44.58 12.93 1.34
CA LEU A 346 44.36 11.95 2.41
C LEU A 346 45.49 11.97 3.44
N GLN A 347 46.75 12.01 2.98
CA GLN A 347 47.90 12.10 3.87
C GLN A 347 47.83 13.37 4.73
N ALA A 348 47.59 14.54 4.12
CA ALA A 348 47.50 15.80 4.84
C ALA A 348 46.38 15.80 5.91
N HIS A 349 45.25 15.14 5.64
CA HIS A 349 44.16 14.99 6.60
C HIS A 349 44.54 14.05 7.76
N PHE A 350 44.99 12.84 7.45
CA PHE A 350 45.25 11.81 8.46
C PHE A 350 46.53 12.06 9.27
N THR A 351 47.52 12.78 8.76
CA THR A 351 48.65 13.24 9.57
C THR A 351 48.22 14.25 10.65
N LYS A 352 47.13 14.99 10.42
CA LYS A 352 46.64 16.01 11.35
C LYS A 352 45.62 15.49 12.37
N VAL A 353 44.75 14.57 11.96
CA VAL A 353 43.56 14.14 12.75
C VAL A 353 43.46 12.61 12.89
N GLY A 354 44.31 11.85 12.20
CA GLY A 354 44.21 10.39 12.12
C GLY A 354 44.27 9.64 13.46
N PRO A 355 45.22 9.95 14.37
CA PRO A 355 45.32 9.26 15.66
C PRO A 355 44.05 9.45 16.51
N ASP A 356 43.56 10.69 16.62
CA ASP A 356 42.37 11.03 17.40
C ASP A 356 41.10 10.37 16.83
N GLU A 357 40.99 10.28 15.50
CA GLU A 357 39.88 9.59 14.83
C GLU A 357 39.90 8.08 15.04
N VAL A 358 41.08 7.47 15.05
CA VAL A 358 41.25 6.04 15.32
C VAL A 358 40.89 5.73 16.76
N ASP A 359 41.35 6.54 17.72
CA ASP A 359 41.03 6.37 19.13
C ASP A 359 39.53 6.57 19.40
N ALA A 360 38.91 7.57 18.78
CA ALA A 360 37.45 7.77 18.84
C ALA A 360 36.67 6.59 18.23
N PHE A 361 37.18 6.02 17.13
CA PHE A 361 36.55 4.85 16.48
C PHE A 361 36.64 3.59 17.34
N LEU A 362 37.81 3.31 17.93
CA LEU A 362 38.03 2.18 18.84
C LEU A 362 37.25 2.33 20.15
N ALA A 363 37.12 3.55 20.67
CA ALA A 363 36.29 3.83 21.85
C ALA A 363 34.80 3.58 21.61
N ALA A 364 34.31 3.83 20.38
CA ALA A 364 32.94 3.55 19.98
C ALA A 364 32.68 2.06 19.67
N HIS A 365 33.73 1.29 19.32
CA HIS A 365 33.65 -0.11 18.93
C HIS A 365 34.72 -0.95 19.69
N PRO A 366 34.55 -1.18 21.00
CA PRO A 366 35.50 -1.98 21.76
C PRO A 366 35.58 -3.42 21.20
N PRO A 367 36.77 -4.05 21.21
CA PRO A 367 36.93 -5.43 20.75
C PRO A 367 36.08 -6.38 21.62
N ILE A 368 35.14 -7.08 21.00
CA ILE A 368 34.23 -8.01 21.67
C ILE A 368 34.86 -9.41 21.66
N ASP A 369 35.40 -9.86 22.79
CA ASP A 369 35.98 -11.20 22.98
C ASP A 369 34.96 -12.30 23.31
N THR A 370 33.66 -11.99 23.36
CA THR A 370 32.65 -12.92 23.88
C THR A 370 32.08 -13.84 22.80
N THR A 371 32.05 -15.13 23.09
CA THR A 371 31.17 -16.10 22.41
C THR A 371 29.73 -15.56 22.39
N PRO A 372 29.04 -15.59 21.23
CA PRO A 372 27.68 -15.07 21.12
C PRO A 372 26.73 -15.90 22.02
N GLN A 373 26.38 -15.37 23.19
CA GLN A 373 25.33 -15.95 24.03
C GLN A 373 23.98 -15.42 23.53
N ALA A 374 23.28 -16.24 22.76
CA ALA A 374 21.94 -15.90 22.28
C ALA A 374 20.94 -15.87 23.45
N GLN A 375 20.21 -14.76 23.61
CA GLN A 375 19.10 -14.64 24.56
C GLN A 375 17.79 -14.92 23.82
N LEU A 376 17.40 -16.19 23.74
CA LEU A 376 16.24 -16.63 22.97
C LEU A 376 14.93 -16.08 23.55
N LEU A 377 14.00 -15.69 22.69
CA LEU A 377 12.66 -15.25 23.13
C LEU A 377 11.81 -16.40 23.64
N SER A 378 10.72 -16.04 24.33
CA SER A 378 9.63 -16.97 24.61
C SER A 378 8.99 -17.51 23.31
N ALA A 379 8.40 -18.70 23.37
CA ALA A 379 7.81 -19.34 22.19
C ALA A 379 6.67 -18.52 21.55
N ALA A 380 5.92 -17.75 22.34
CA ALA A 380 4.86 -16.86 21.83
C ALA A 380 5.46 -15.65 21.10
N ASP A 381 6.51 -15.06 21.67
CA ASP A 381 7.18 -13.90 21.10
C ASP A 381 7.93 -14.26 19.82
N TYR A 382 8.56 -15.46 19.78
CA TYR A 382 9.17 -16.00 18.57
C TYR A 382 8.16 -16.10 17.42
N ARG A 383 6.95 -16.63 17.67
CA ARG A 383 5.93 -16.74 16.63
C ARG A 383 5.51 -15.37 16.09
N ALA A 384 5.42 -14.35 16.96
CA ALA A 384 5.01 -13.01 16.55
C ALA A 384 6.11 -12.32 15.73
N ALA A 385 7.35 -12.41 16.19
CA ALA A 385 8.52 -11.90 15.47
C ALA A 385 8.71 -12.63 14.13
N LYS A 386 8.52 -13.96 14.09
CA LYS A 386 8.58 -14.78 12.87
C LYS A 386 7.54 -14.33 11.85
N TYR A 387 6.29 -14.12 12.27
CA TYR A 387 5.23 -13.64 11.37
C TYR A 387 5.56 -12.26 10.78
N LEU A 388 6.03 -11.31 11.59
CA LEU A 388 6.41 -9.98 11.10
C LEU A 388 7.61 -10.04 10.15
N PHE A 389 8.59 -10.91 10.44
CA PHE A 389 9.72 -11.16 9.58
C PHE A 389 9.30 -11.80 8.24
N GLU A 390 8.34 -12.73 8.25
CA GLU A 390 7.73 -13.31 7.05
C GLU A 390 7.01 -12.27 6.18
N GLN A 391 6.28 -11.33 6.80
CA GLN A 391 5.66 -10.24 6.07
C GLN A 391 6.67 -9.32 5.36
N HIS A 392 7.87 -9.20 5.92
CA HIS A 392 8.97 -8.46 5.33
C HIS A 392 9.61 -9.23 4.17
N THR A 393 10.05 -10.46 4.37
CA THR A 393 10.76 -11.25 3.34
C THR A 393 9.87 -11.51 2.14
N GLN A 394 8.57 -11.79 2.36
CA GLN A 394 7.59 -11.93 1.28
C GLN A 394 7.52 -10.67 0.41
N GLN A 395 7.56 -9.47 1.00
CA GLN A 395 7.58 -8.23 0.23
C GLN A 395 8.85 -8.07 -0.61
N VAL A 396 9.99 -8.56 -0.13
CA VAL A 396 11.27 -8.53 -0.87
C VAL A 396 11.28 -9.59 -1.96
N ASP A 397 10.79 -10.79 -1.67
CA ASP A 397 10.70 -11.91 -2.61
C ASP A 397 9.76 -11.56 -3.77
N ASP A 398 8.58 -11.00 -3.49
CA ASP A 398 7.64 -10.49 -4.50
C ASP A 398 8.31 -9.40 -5.38
N ALA A 399 9.10 -8.52 -4.76
CA ALA A 399 9.84 -7.48 -5.48
C ALA A 399 10.94 -8.07 -6.36
N MET A 400 11.63 -9.10 -5.89
CA MET A 400 12.67 -9.83 -6.62
C MET A 400 12.10 -10.64 -7.77
N GLU A 401 10.95 -11.28 -7.59
CA GLU A 401 10.26 -11.97 -8.67
C GLU A 401 9.79 -10.99 -9.75
N THR A 402 9.16 -9.88 -9.34
CA THR A 402 8.77 -8.81 -10.27
C THR A 402 9.99 -8.28 -11.03
N LEU A 403 11.12 -8.10 -10.35
CA LEU A 403 12.37 -7.66 -10.97
C LEU A 403 12.86 -8.68 -12.02
N VAL A 404 12.88 -9.98 -11.72
CA VAL A 404 13.22 -11.04 -12.69
C VAL A 404 12.31 -11.02 -13.90
N GLN A 405 10.99 -10.84 -13.71
CA GLN A 405 10.02 -10.77 -14.81
C GLN A 405 10.19 -9.53 -15.69
N THR A 406 10.63 -8.40 -15.11
CA THR A 406 10.85 -7.15 -15.87
C THR A 406 12.15 -7.14 -16.67
N LEU A 407 13.10 -8.03 -16.37
CA LEU A 407 14.41 -8.01 -16.99
C LEU A 407 14.49 -8.90 -18.23
N PRO A 408 15.26 -8.47 -19.25
CA PRO A 408 15.40 -9.22 -20.49
C PRO A 408 16.23 -10.51 -20.31
N PHE A 409 16.98 -10.66 -19.22
CA PHE A 409 17.74 -11.87 -18.91
C PHE A 409 17.65 -12.27 -17.45
N GLU A 410 17.87 -13.56 -17.22
CA GLU A 410 17.90 -14.21 -15.92
C GLU A 410 19.09 -13.72 -15.08
N VAL A 411 18.76 -13.00 -14.00
CA VAL A 411 19.70 -12.59 -12.95
C VAL A 411 19.69 -13.66 -11.87
N ARG A 412 20.87 -14.05 -11.35
CA ARG A 412 20.98 -15.16 -10.40
C ARG A 412 20.73 -14.70 -8.96
N THR A 413 21.12 -13.47 -8.65
CA THR A 413 21.01 -12.87 -7.31
C THR A 413 19.61 -12.93 -6.71
N PRO A 414 18.51 -12.55 -7.41
CA PRO A 414 17.15 -12.62 -6.88
C PRO A 414 16.78 -14.02 -6.37
N ARG A 415 17.09 -15.08 -7.12
CA ARG A 415 16.79 -16.46 -6.72
C ARG A 415 17.63 -16.93 -5.54
N LYS A 416 18.91 -16.54 -5.50
CA LYS A 416 19.79 -16.83 -4.36
C LYS A 416 19.29 -16.14 -3.09
N LEU A 417 18.76 -14.92 -3.19
CA LEU A 417 18.21 -14.19 -2.05
C LEU A 417 16.98 -14.89 -1.45
N VAL A 418 16.03 -15.31 -2.30
CA VAL A 418 14.86 -16.10 -1.87
C VAL A 418 15.29 -17.40 -1.18
N ALA A 419 16.31 -18.09 -1.72
CA ALA A 419 16.85 -19.30 -1.11
C ALA A 419 17.50 -19.02 0.26
N LEU A 420 18.20 -17.88 0.42
CA LEU A 420 18.75 -17.46 1.71
C LEU A 420 17.63 -17.19 2.72
N HIS A 421 16.55 -16.51 2.35
CA HIS A 421 15.43 -16.28 3.27
C HIS A 421 14.88 -17.59 3.81
N LYS A 422 14.72 -18.60 2.94
CA LYS A 422 14.30 -19.94 3.34
C LYS A 422 15.29 -20.59 4.33
N GLU A 423 16.59 -20.46 4.08
CA GLU A 423 17.63 -20.95 4.99
C GLU A 423 17.57 -20.26 6.37
N ILE A 424 17.30 -18.95 6.44
CA ILE A 424 17.09 -18.23 7.70
C ILE A 424 15.94 -18.86 8.49
N TYR A 425 14.80 -19.13 7.84
CA TYR A 425 13.65 -19.73 8.51
C TYR A 425 13.91 -21.16 9.02
N GLU A 426 14.60 -21.97 8.23
CA GLU A 426 14.97 -23.32 8.62
C GLU A 426 15.90 -23.30 9.84
N LEU A 427 16.91 -22.43 9.84
CA LEU A 427 17.82 -22.27 10.97
C LEU A 427 17.13 -21.71 12.22
N LEU A 428 16.25 -20.71 12.08
CA LEU A 428 15.46 -20.18 13.19
C LEU A 428 14.58 -21.26 13.81
N ASP A 429 13.90 -22.06 12.98
CA ASP A 429 13.09 -23.17 13.48
C ASP A 429 13.93 -24.23 14.19
N LEU A 430 15.13 -24.55 13.68
CA LEU A 430 16.05 -25.48 14.35
C LEU A 430 16.54 -24.92 15.70
N VAL A 431 16.82 -23.62 15.81
CA VAL A 431 17.28 -22.98 17.05
C VAL A 431 16.16 -22.89 18.09
N TYR A 432 14.94 -22.56 17.68
CA TYR A 432 13.81 -22.33 18.59
C TYR A 432 12.98 -23.58 18.91
N LYS A 433 13.03 -24.63 18.07
CA LYS A 433 12.34 -25.91 18.34
C LYS A 433 13.24 -26.92 19.05
N ALA A 434 14.57 -26.77 19.01
CA ALA A 434 15.48 -27.67 19.72
C ALA A 434 15.51 -27.35 21.21
N GLU A 435 15.54 -28.40 22.06
CA GLU A 435 15.72 -28.25 23.52
C GLU A 435 17.07 -27.59 23.88
N LYS A 436 18.10 -27.79 23.04
CA LYS A 436 19.39 -27.10 23.12
C LYS A 436 19.81 -26.68 21.71
N PRO A 437 19.96 -25.37 21.42
CA PRO A 437 20.39 -24.92 20.11
C PRO A 437 21.85 -25.32 19.89
N LEU A 438 22.13 -25.98 18.77
CA LEU A 438 23.51 -26.27 18.38
C LEU A 438 24.22 -24.95 18.07
N LEU A 439 25.41 -24.76 18.66
CA LEU A 439 26.24 -23.56 18.48
C LEU A 439 26.47 -23.24 16.99
N ARG A 440 26.59 -24.26 16.15
CA ARG A 440 26.73 -24.14 14.69
C ARG A 440 25.54 -23.45 14.03
N HIS A 441 24.31 -23.72 14.46
CA HIS A 441 23.12 -23.07 13.87
C HIS A 441 23.04 -21.60 14.25
N VAL A 442 23.40 -21.27 15.48
CA VAL A 442 23.49 -19.88 15.94
C VAL A 442 24.58 -19.14 15.16
N GLN A 443 25.77 -19.73 15.00
CA GLN A 443 26.85 -19.15 14.18
C GLN A 443 26.43 -18.94 12.72
N ASN A 444 25.77 -19.92 12.11
CA ASN A 444 25.26 -19.75 10.75
C ASN A 444 24.24 -18.60 10.66
N LEU A 445 23.37 -18.41 11.66
CA LEU A 445 22.42 -17.30 11.71
C LEU A 445 23.11 -15.94 11.89
N VAL A 446 24.15 -15.89 12.70
CA VAL A 446 25.01 -14.72 12.92
C VAL A 446 25.66 -14.26 11.61
N ASP A 447 26.01 -15.19 10.71
CA ASP A 447 26.60 -14.92 9.40
C ASP A 447 25.57 -14.48 8.32
N MET A 448 24.26 -14.64 8.55
CA MET A 448 23.23 -14.41 7.51
C MET A 448 23.15 -12.95 7.02
N PRO A 449 23.18 -11.91 7.88
CA PRO A 449 23.16 -10.51 7.43
C PRO A 449 24.27 -10.19 6.43
N ARG A 450 25.45 -10.76 6.67
CA ARG A 450 26.61 -10.61 5.80
C ARG A 450 26.35 -11.24 4.43
N ARG A 451 25.87 -12.48 4.40
CA ARG A 451 25.56 -13.21 3.15
C ARG A 451 24.49 -12.48 2.33
N VAL A 452 23.46 -11.96 2.98
CA VAL A 452 22.41 -11.13 2.35
C VAL A 452 23.04 -9.86 1.76
N GLY A 453 23.88 -9.16 2.53
CA GLY A 453 24.57 -7.95 2.06
C GLY A 453 25.51 -8.18 0.88
N GLU A 454 26.27 -9.28 0.88
CA GLU A 454 27.15 -9.67 -0.23
C GLU A 454 26.34 -9.92 -1.51
N LEU A 455 25.25 -10.70 -1.45
CA LEU A 455 24.38 -10.92 -2.60
C LEU A 455 23.75 -9.62 -3.13
N LEU A 456 23.24 -8.77 -2.26
CA LEU A 456 22.64 -7.50 -2.66
C LEU A 456 23.66 -6.56 -3.32
N SER A 457 24.93 -6.63 -2.94
CA SER A 457 26.00 -5.89 -3.60
C SER A 457 26.31 -6.39 -5.01
N GLU A 458 26.07 -7.67 -5.29
CA GLU A 458 26.20 -8.26 -6.63
C GLU A 458 25.00 -7.93 -7.54
N LEU A 459 23.86 -7.51 -6.97
CA LEU A 459 22.63 -7.28 -7.73
C LEU A 459 22.80 -6.20 -8.81
N GLU A 460 23.24 -5.00 -8.44
CA GLU A 460 23.45 -3.87 -9.37
C GLU A 460 24.42 -4.19 -10.52
N PRO A 461 25.63 -4.73 -10.29
CA PRO A 461 26.53 -5.06 -11.39
C PRO A 461 26.02 -6.20 -12.28
N GLU A 462 25.30 -7.20 -11.75
CA GLU A 462 24.64 -8.22 -12.56
C GLU A 462 23.56 -7.62 -13.46
N MET A 463 22.76 -6.68 -12.92
CA MET A 463 21.73 -5.95 -13.66
C MET A 463 22.32 -5.14 -14.80
N ASP A 464 23.37 -4.35 -14.54
CA ASP A 464 24.06 -3.56 -15.56
C ASP A 464 24.66 -4.44 -16.67
N LYS A 465 25.24 -5.59 -16.30
CA LYS A 465 25.76 -6.56 -17.26
C LYS A 465 24.64 -7.14 -18.13
N SER A 466 23.49 -7.44 -17.53
CA SER A 466 22.28 -7.90 -18.22
C SER A 466 21.78 -6.86 -19.23
N TYR A 467 21.68 -5.59 -18.82
CA TYR A 467 21.29 -4.49 -19.71
C TYR A 467 22.27 -4.25 -20.85
N ARG A 468 23.58 -4.24 -20.57
CA ARG A 468 24.60 -4.10 -21.63
C ARG A 468 24.49 -5.22 -22.66
N LYS A 469 24.21 -6.44 -22.21
CA LYS A 469 24.00 -7.59 -23.11
C LYS A 469 22.74 -7.42 -23.96
N SER A 470 21.64 -6.88 -23.42
CA SER A 470 20.38 -6.72 -24.16
C SER A 470 20.50 -5.64 -25.23
N ILE A 471 21.13 -4.52 -24.87
CA ILE A 471 21.44 -3.43 -25.81
C ILE A 471 22.32 -3.95 -26.94
N LYS A 472 23.38 -4.72 -26.62
CA LYS A 472 24.26 -5.30 -27.64
C LYS A 472 23.49 -6.20 -28.61
N GLN A 473 22.65 -7.11 -28.11
CA GLN A 473 21.83 -7.98 -28.96
C GLN A 473 20.83 -7.19 -29.83
N TYR A 474 20.20 -6.17 -29.27
CA TYR A 474 19.30 -5.30 -30.04
C TYR A 474 20.02 -4.59 -31.19
N MET A 475 21.23 -4.07 -30.93
CA MET A 475 22.06 -3.44 -31.95
C MET A 475 22.50 -4.43 -33.04
N GLU A 476 22.83 -5.66 -32.68
CA GLU A 476 23.17 -6.75 -33.61
C GLU A 476 21.98 -7.13 -34.50
N GLN A 477 20.77 -7.26 -33.93
CA GLN A 477 19.54 -7.53 -34.68
C GLN A 477 19.20 -6.40 -35.66
N GLN A 478 19.37 -5.13 -35.26
CA GLN A 478 19.20 -4.01 -36.17
C GLN A 478 20.23 -4.00 -37.30
N ALA A 479 21.48 -4.34 -37.00
CA ALA A 479 22.53 -4.42 -38.02
C ALA A 479 22.23 -5.54 -39.03
N GLN A 480 21.83 -6.73 -38.56
CA GLN A 480 21.41 -7.85 -39.41
C GLN A 480 20.19 -7.51 -40.27
N GLY A 481 19.17 -6.86 -39.70
CA GLY A 481 18.00 -6.40 -40.47
C GLY A 481 18.35 -5.37 -41.55
N LYS A 482 19.31 -4.47 -41.30
CA LYS A 482 19.83 -3.54 -42.32
C LYS A 482 20.59 -4.28 -43.43
N VAL A 483 21.38 -5.29 -43.08
CA VAL A 483 22.11 -6.13 -44.04
C VAL A 483 21.15 -6.95 -44.91
N GLN A 484 20.14 -7.58 -44.32
CA GLN A 484 19.10 -8.33 -45.05
C GLN A 484 18.32 -7.44 -46.02
N ARG A 485 17.93 -6.22 -45.60
CA ARG A 485 17.28 -5.24 -46.49
C ARG A 485 18.18 -4.82 -47.65
N ARG A 486 19.49 -4.70 -47.42
CA ARG A 486 20.47 -4.40 -48.49
C ARG A 486 20.63 -5.58 -49.46
N GLN A 487 20.71 -6.81 -48.95
CA GLN A 487 20.77 -8.02 -49.77
C GLN A 487 19.50 -8.21 -50.60
N MET A 488 18.32 -7.99 -50.02
CA MET A 488 17.03 -8.06 -50.72
C MET A 488 16.92 -6.98 -51.81
N LYS A 489 17.41 -5.76 -51.55
CA LYS A 489 17.51 -4.71 -52.59
C LYS A 489 18.49 -5.06 -53.71
N MET A 490 19.60 -5.72 -53.40
CA MET A 490 20.55 -6.19 -54.41
C MET A 490 19.99 -7.35 -55.24
N MET A 491 19.30 -8.30 -54.61
CA MET A 491 18.58 -9.37 -55.32
C MET A 491 17.48 -8.81 -56.23
N HIS A 492 16.67 -7.86 -55.76
CA HIS A 492 15.67 -7.20 -56.61
C HIS A 492 16.30 -6.53 -57.82
N ARG A 493 17.43 -5.82 -57.64
CA ARG A 493 18.17 -5.21 -58.76
C ARG A 493 18.76 -6.24 -59.73
N GLN A 494 19.15 -7.43 -59.26
CA GLN A 494 19.66 -8.51 -60.10
C GLN A 494 18.55 -9.27 -60.85
N MET A 495 17.32 -9.27 -60.32
CA MET A 495 16.17 -9.94 -60.95
C MET A 495 15.41 -9.07 -61.97
N GLY A 496 15.85 -7.85 -62.25
CA GLY A 496 15.30 -7.05 -63.35
C GLY A 496 13.82 -6.66 -63.20
N LEU A 497 13.35 -6.46 -61.96
CA LEU A 497 12.07 -5.80 -61.66
C LEU A 497 12.32 -4.38 -61.13
#